data_AF-A0A429ZUY3-F1
#
_entry.id   AF-A0A429ZUY3-F1
#
_cell.length_a   1.000
_cell.length_b   1.000
_cell.length_c   1.000
_cell.angle_alpha   90.00
_cell.angle_beta   90.00
_cell.angle_gamma   90.00
#
_symmetry.space_group_name_H-M   'P 1'
#
loop_
_entity.id
_entity.type
_entity.pdbx_description
1 polymer ?
#
loop_
_entity_poly.entity_id
_entity_poly.type
_entity_poly.pdbx_seq_one_letter_code
_entity_poly.pdbx_strand_id
1 'polypeptide(L)'
;MDVRITRSQRNLWRGFFELMTDEKLPFSAITINQICEKALVHRSTFYQHFSDKYALLDYGLQILYTPYWELASEAKLQAPFVTAASFF
;
A
#
# COMPACT_ATOMS: atom_id res chain seq x y z
N MET A 1 -9.45 -16.72 -2.81
CA MET A 1 -10.24 -15.49 -2.95
C MET A 1 -9.49 -14.65 -3.97
N ASP A 2 -10.05 -14.49 -5.16
CA ASP A 2 -9.36 -13.89 -6.32
C ASP A 2 -9.26 -12.37 -6.11
N VAL A 3 -8.18 -11.92 -5.45
CA VAL A 3 -7.91 -10.49 -5.26
C VAL A 3 -7.37 -9.97 -6.58
N ARG A 4 -8.26 -9.69 -7.53
CA ARG A 4 -7.88 -9.00 -8.76
C ARG A 4 -7.52 -7.56 -8.41
N ILE A 5 -6.24 -7.37 -8.10
CA ILE A 5 -5.67 -6.06 -7.86
C ILE A 5 -5.78 -5.26 -9.16
N THR A 6 -6.61 -4.21 -9.12
CA THR A 6 -6.78 -3.32 -10.27
C THR A 6 -5.57 -2.39 -10.40
N ARG A 7 -5.36 -1.88 -11.63
CA ARG A 7 -4.32 -0.87 -11.86
C ARG A 7 -4.55 0.38 -11.00
N SER A 8 -5.81 0.77 -10.81
CA SER A 8 -6.21 1.91 -9.98
C SER A 8 -5.84 1.70 -8.51
N GLN A 9 -6.08 0.51 -7.94
CA GLN A 9 -5.68 0.21 -6.56
C GLN A 9 -4.17 0.31 -6.36
N ARG A 10 -3.36 -0.20 -7.30
CA ARG A 10 -1.89 -0.06 -7.23
C ARG A 10 -1.44 1.38 -7.35
N ASN A 11 -2.03 2.16 -8.27
CA ASN A 11 -1.68 3.56 -8.42
C ASN A 11 -2.00 4.36 -7.15
N LEU A 12 -3.17 4.12 -6.55
CA LEU A 12 -3.59 4.72 -5.29
C LEU A 12 -2.62 4.39 -4.15
N TRP A 13 -2.26 3.12 -3.99
CA TRP A 13 -1.28 2.70 -2.98
C TRP A 13 0.08 3.35 -3.22
N ARG A 14 0.60 3.32 -4.46
CA ARG A 14 1.88 3.94 -4.80
C ARG A 14 1.89 5.44 -4.48
N GLY A 15 0.88 6.18 -4.93
CA GLY A 15 0.79 7.61 -4.66
C GLY A 15 0.71 7.89 -3.15
N PHE A 16 -0.03 7.07 -2.40
CA PHE A 16 -0.09 7.21 -0.96
C PHE A 16 1.23 6.89 -0.25
N PHE A 17 1.92 5.85 -0.70
CA PHE A 17 3.23 5.45 -0.19
C PHE A 17 4.28 6.54 -0.43
N GLU A 18 4.38 7.07 -1.65
CA GLU A 18 5.32 8.15 -2.00
C GLU A 18 5.06 9.43 -1.17
N LEU A 19 3.80 9.77 -0.88
CA LEU A 19 3.47 10.90 0.00
C LEU A 19 4.02 10.69 1.42
N MET A 20 4.02 9.45 1.93
CA MET A 20 4.55 9.11 3.25
C MET A 20 6.08 8.98 3.27
N THR A 21 6.69 8.42 2.23
CA THR A 21 8.14 8.12 2.21
C THR A 21 8.96 9.26 1.64
N ASP A 22 8.66 9.66 0.41
CA ASP A 22 9.50 10.55 -0.38
C ASP A 22 9.23 12.00 0.04
N GLU A 23 7.95 12.33 0.19
CA GLU A 23 7.49 13.65 0.63
C GLU A 23 7.41 13.78 2.17
N LYS A 24 7.57 12.67 2.90
CA LYS A 24 7.63 12.63 4.38
C LYS A 24 6.42 13.27 5.07
N LEU A 25 5.25 13.24 4.42
CA LEU A 25 4.03 13.74 5.03
C LEU A 25 3.57 12.77 6.12
N PRO A 26 3.20 13.25 7.32
CA PRO A 26 2.65 12.37 8.33
C PRO A 26 1.29 11.83 7.85
N PHE A 27 1.02 10.55 8.12
CA PHE A 27 -0.22 9.88 7.75
C PHE A 27 -1.47 10.71 8.08
N SER A 28 -1.49 11.37 9.24
CA SER A 28 -2.60 12.21 9.69
C SER A 28 -2.88 13.39 8.76
N ALA A 29 -1.84 14.00 8.18
CA ALA A 29 -1.95 15.18 7.30
C ALA A 29 -2.31 14.82 5.86
N ILE A 30 -2.06 13.59 5.42
CA ILE A 30 -2.35 13.18 4.04
C ILE A 30 -3.87 13.15 3.80
N THR A 31 -4.31 13.83 2.75
CA THR A 31 -5.71 13.88 2.32
C THR A 31 -5.99 12.95 1.16
N ILE A 32 -7.24 12.54 1.00
CA ILE A 32 -7.69 11.74 -0.16
C ILE A 32 -7.43 12.47 -1.48
N ASN A 33 -7.52 13.80 -1.49
CA ASN A 33 -7.25 14.59 -2.70
C ASN A 33 -5.78 14.49 -3.13
N GLN A 34 -4.84 14.65 -2.19
CA GLN A 34 -3.41 14.49 -2.49
C GLN A 34 -3.10 13.08 -3.01
N ILE A 35 -3.70 12.05 -2.40
CA ILE A 35 -3.55 10.67 -2.88
C ILE A 35 -4.05 10.54 -4.32
N CYS A 36 -5.25 11.07 -4.62
CA CYS A 36 -5.84 11.00 -5.96
C CYS A 36 -5.01 11.75 -7.01
N GLU A 37 -4.52 12.94 -6.67
CA GLU A 37 -3.64 13.75 -7.53
C GLU A 37 -2.34 13.01 -7.83
N LYS A 38 -1.65 12.51 -6.80
CA LYS A 38 -0.40 11.75 -6.94
C LYS A 38 -0.60 10.46 -7.76
N ALA A 39 -1.72 9.78 -7.55
CA ALA A 39 -2.06 8.55 -8.25
C ALA A 39 -2.61 8.76 -9.68
N LEU A 40 -2.85 10.01 -10.09
CA LEU A 40 -3.48 10.38 -11.37
C LEU A 40 -4.84 9.68 -11.57
N VAL A 41 -5.68 9.70 -10.53
CA VAL A 41 -7.03 9.12 -10.57
C VAL A 41 -8.07 10.11 -10.04
N HIS A 42 -9.32 9.97 -10.51
CA HIS A 42 -10.41 10.76 -9.96
C HIS A 42 -10.78 10.30 -8.56
N ARG A 43 -11.25 11.25 -7.73
CA ARG A 43 -11.72 10.99 -6.37
C ARG A 43 -12.89 9.99 -6.32
N SER A 44 -13.75 9.96 -7.34
CA SER A 44 -14.80 8.94 -7.45
C SER A 44 -14.22 7.53 -7.59
N THR A 45 -13.10 7.38 -8.31
CA THR A 45 -12.38 6.11 -8.44
C THR A 45 -11.75 5.67 -7.13
N PHE A 46 -11.28 6.59 -6.28
CA PHE A 46 -10.84 6.24 -4.92
C PHE A 46 -11.96 5.53 -4.16
N TYR A 47 -13.14 6.15 -4.10
CA TYR A 47 -14.27 5.61 -3.33
C TYR A 47 -14.92 4.37 -3.94
N GLN A 48 -14.62 4.02 -5.20
CA GLN A 48 -14.96 2.72 -5.77
C GLN A 48 -14.12 1.58 -5.18
N HIS A 49 -12.96 1.90 -4.59
CA HIS A 49 -12.01 0.90 -4.08
C HIS A 49 -11.85 0.95 -2.56
N PHE A 50 -11.89 2.13 -1.95
CA PHE A 50 -11.60 2.32 -0.53
C PHE A 50 -12.59 3.30 0.11
N SER A 51 -13.07 2.98 1.31
CA SER A 51 -13.96 3.87 2.08
C SER A 51 -13.23 5.13 2.56
N ASP A 52 -11.95 4.99 2.90
CA ASP A 52 -11.10 6.03 3.46
C ASP A 52 -9.61 5.66 3.32
N LYS A 53 -8.71 6.52 3.81
CA LYS A 53 -7.26 6.30 3.74
C LYS A 53 -6.75 5.19 4.67
N TYR A 54 -7.51 4.78 5.67
CA TYR A 54 -7.16 3.64 6.54
C TYR A 54 -7.38 2.33 5.78
N ALA A 55 -8.51 2.19 5.08
CA ALA A 55 -8.75 1.04 4.21
C ALA A 55 -7.67 0.90 3.10
N LEU A 56 -7.20 2.03 2.55
CA LEU A 56 -6.06 2.02 1.62
C LEU A 56 -4.74 1.61 2.30
N LEU A 57 -4.49 2.06 3.53
CA LEU A 57 -3.32 1.65 4.30
C LEU A 57 -3.33 0.14 4.57
N ASP A 58 -4.46 -0.41 5.01
CA ASP A 58 -4.60 -1.84 5.28
C ASP A 58 -4.31 -2.67 4.02
N TYR A 59 -4.84 -2.25 2.87
CA TYR A 59 -4.53 -2.85 1.59
C TYR A 59 -3.03 -2.79 1.26
N GLY A 60 -2.39 -1.63 1.46
CA GLY A 60 -0.96 -1.47 1.26
C GLY A 60 -0.13 -2.38 2.17
N LEU A 61 -0.45 -2.42 3.46
CA LEU A 61 0.19 -3.29 4.45
C LEU A 61 0.03 -4.76 4.09
N GLN A 62 -1.15 -5.18 3.63
CA GLN A 62 -1.36 -6.55 3.14
C GLN A 62 -0.41 -6.87 1.98
N ILE A 63 -0.25 -5.96 1.01
CA ILE A 63 0.71 -6.17 -0.08
C ILE A 63 2.14 -6.32 0.45
N LEU A 64 2.54 -5.49 1.42
CA LEU A 64 3.88 -5.56 2.00
C LEU A 64 4.09 -6.87 2.76
N TYR A 65 3.12 -7.33 3.55
CA TYR A 65 3.26 -8.52 4.39
C TYR A 65 3.00 -9.85 3.65
N THR A 66 2.29 -9.84 2.52
CA THR A 66 1.94 -11.07 1.79
C THR A 66 3.16 -11.92 1.46
N PRO A 67 4.24 -11.38 0.85
CA PRO A 67 5.44 -12.15 0.56
C PRO A 67 6.07 -12.77 1.81
N TYR A 68 6.05 -12.06 2.94
CA TYR A 68 6.59 -12.57 4.20
C TYR A 68 5.80 -13.78 4.70
N TRP A 69 4.47 -13.71 4.63
CA TRP A 69 3.62 -14.77 5.14
C TRP A 69 3.69 -16.04 4.29
N GLU A 70 3.94 -15.90 2.99
CA GLU A 70 4.08 -17.01 2.03
C GLU A 70 5.42 -17.76 2.13
N LEU A 71 6.42 -17.22 2.84
CA LEU A 71 7.68 -17.93 3.05
C LEU A 71 7.50 -19.21 3.88
N ALA A 72 8.27 -20.23 3.54
CA ALA A 72 8.40 -21.43 4.36
C ALA A 72 8.85 -21.08 5.78
N SER A 73 8.29 -21.77 6.78
CA SER A 73 8.58 -21.50 8.20
C SER A 73 10.08 -21.51 8.52
N GLU A 74 10.85 -22.40 7.87
CA GLU A 74 12.29 -22.50 8.04
C GLU A 74 13.04 -21.27 7.49
N ALA A 75 12.62 -20.73 6.34
CA ALA A 75 13.19 -19.51 5.78
C ALA A 75 12.95 -18.29 6.68
N LYS A 76 11.77 -18.22 7.33
CA LYS A 76 11.44 -17.18 8.32
C LYS A 76 12.36 -17.23 9.53
N LEU A 77 12.74 -18.43 10.00
CA LEU A 77 13.63 -18.60 11.14
C LEU A 77 15.08 -18.21 10.81
N GLN A 78 15.55 -18.55 9.60
CA GLN A 78 16.92 -18.25 9.16
C GLN A 78 17.13 -16.78 8.78
N ALA A 79 16.11 -16.14 8.20
CA ALA A 79 16.17 -14.74 7.79
C ALA A 79 14.85 -14.01 8.13
N PRO A 80 14.63 -13.63 9.40
CA PRO A 80 13.37 -13.05 9.88
C PRO A 80 12.94 -11.75 9.21
N PHE A 81 13.86 -11.05 8.55
CA PHE A 81 13.61 -9.78 7.86
C PHE A 81 13.94 -9.85 6.36
N VAL A 82 13.92 -11.04 5.75
CA VAL A 82 14.34 -11.21 4.34
C VAL A 82 13.51 -10.37 3.36
N THR A 83 12.23 -10.15 3.63
CA THR A 83 11.37 -9.31 2.79
C THR A 83 11.51 -7.82 3.10
N ALA A 84 12.20 -7.45 4.19
CA ALA A 84 12.37 -6.06 4.58
C ALA A 84 13.11 -5.23 3.53
N ALA A 85 14.02 -5.85 2.78
CA ALA A 85 14.74 -5.20 1.68
C ALA A 85 13.83 -4.81 0.50
N SER A 86 12.60 -5.33 0.41
CA SER A 86 11.63 -4.88 -0.59
C SER A 86 10.83 -3.65 -0.15
N PHE A 87 11.00 -3.23 1.11
CA PHE A 87 10.29 -2.10 1.72
C PHE A 87 11.13 -0.82 1.79
N PHE A 88 12.46 -0.92 1.65
CA PHE A 88 13.43 0.18 1.70
C PHE A 88 14.17 0.31 0.36
#